data_AF-H0BZX7-F1
#
_entry.id   AF-H0BZX7-F1
#
_cell.length_a   1.000
_cell.length_b   1.000
_cell.length_c   1.000
_cell.angle_alpha   90.00
_cell.angle_beta   90.00
_cell.angle_gamma   90.00
#
_symmetry.space_group_name_H-M   'P 1'
#
loop_
_entity.id
_entity.type
_entity.pdbx_description
1 polymer ?
#
loop_
_entity_poly.entity_id
_entity_poly.type
_entity_poly.pdbx_seq_one_letter_code
_entity_poly.pdbx_strand_id
1 'polypeptide(L)' 'MNILLLGKGGQVGWELQRSLSILGQVTALDFDSQDHCGDFANPEGMRDTVRQLRPDVIVNAAA' A
#
# COMPACT_ATOMS: atom_id res chain seq x y z
N MET A 1 13.86 0.32 -5.78
CA MET A 1 13.14 -0.36 -4.69
C MET A 1 11.69 0.07 -4.75
N ASN A 2 10.77 -0.89 -4.78
CA ASN A 2 9.33 -0.68 -4.86
C ASN A 2 8.70 -0.94 -3.49
N ILE A 3 7.94 0.03 -2.99
CA ILE A 3 7.31 0.00 -1.67
C ILE A 3 5.80 -0.02 -1.86
N LEU A 4 5.13 -1.00 -1.28
CA LEU A 4 3.67 -1.02 -1.16
C LEU A 4 3.27 -0.45 0.21
N LEU A 5 2.53 0.66 0.23
CA LEU A 5 1.96 1.26 1.43
C LEU A 5 0.44 1.01 1.46
N LEU A 6 -0.05 0.40 2.55
CA LEU A 6 -1.47 0.14 2.78
C LEU A 6 -2.01 1.08 3.87
N GLY A 7 -3.22 1.61 3.68
CA GLY A 7 -3.86 2.56 4.60
C GLY A 7 -3.41 4.02 4.38
N LYS A 8 -3.23 4.44 3.13
CA LYS A 8 -2.70 5.77 2.77
C LYS A 8 -3.52 6.96 3.30
N GLY A 9 -4.81 6.78 3.55
CA GLY A 9 -5.72 7.79 4.08
C GLY A 9 -5.68 7.93 5.61
N GLY A 10 -5.05 6.98 6.32
CA GLY A 10 -4.87 7.05 7.77
C GLY A 10 -3.83 8.11 8.18
N GLN A 11 -3.86 8.52 9.46
CA GLN A 11 -2.95 9.55 9.99
C GLN A 11 -1.47 9.20 9.75
N VAL A 12 -1.09 7.96 10.01
CA VAL A 12 0.28 7.47 9.80
C VAL A 12 0.56 7.26 8.31
N GLY A 13 -0.39 6.69 7.56
CA GLY A 13 -0.26 6.47 6.11
C GLY A 13 -0.02 7.77 5.32
N TRP A 14 -0.66 8.86 5.73
CA TRP A 14 -0.46 10.17 5.13
C TRP A 14 1.00 10.64 5.21
N GLU A 15 1.61 10.61 6.39
CA GLU A 15 3.01 11.00 6.59
C GLU A 15 4.00 10.03 5.94
N LEU A 16 3.65 8.74 5.88
CA LEU A 16 4.48 7.71 5.25
C LEU A 16 4.58 7.89 3.74
N GLN A 17 3.56 8.40 3.05
CA GLN A 17 3.66 8.68 1.62
C GLN A 17 4.83 9.62 1.31
N ARG A 18 4.98 10.71 2.09
CA ARG A 18 6.11 11.64 1.94
C ARG A 18 7.42 10.98 2.36
N SER A 19 7.44 10.35 3.53
CA SER A 19 8.67 9.83 4.14
C SER A 19 9.27 8.64 3.37
N LEU A 20 8.44 7.80 2.75
CA LEU A 20 8.89 6.64 1.98
C LEU A 20 9.31 7.00 0.56
N SER A 21 8.81 8.12 0.01
CA SER A 21 9.11 8.54 -1.38
C SER A 21 10.60 8.84 -1.65
N ILE A 22 11.39 9.15 -0.61
CA ILE A 22 12.85 9.34 -0.74
C ILE A 22 13.63 8.02 -0.72
N LEU A 23 13.00 6.91 -0.33
CA LEU A 23 13.63 5.59 -0.23
C LEU A 23 13.37 4.74 -1.48
N GLY A 24 12.26 4.98 -2.18
CA GLY A 24 11.88 4.21 -3.36
C GLY A 24 10.56 4.65 -3.97
N GLN A 25 10.13 3.93 -5.01
CA GLN A 25 8.84 4.15 -5.65
C GLN A 25 7.73 3.63 -4.74
N VAL A 26 6.78 4.49 -4.36
CA VAL A 26 5.68 4.12 -3.46
C VAL A 26 4.40 3.91 -4.25
N THR A 27 3.83 2.72 -4.15
CA THR A 27 2.43 2.45 -4.50
C THR A 27 1.60 2.49 -3.22
N ALA A 28 0.77 3.52 -3.09
CA ALA A 28 -0.04 3.75 -1.90
C ALA A 28 -1.51 3.40 -2.18
N LEU A 29 -2.06 2.47 -1.39
CA LEU A 29 -3.43 1.96 -1.53
C LEU A 29 -4.23 2.15 -0.24
N ASP A 30 -5.55 2.21 -0.41
CA ASP A 30 -6.56 2.15 0.65
C ASP A 30 -7.73 1.27 0.20
N PHE A 31 -8.72 1.08 1.07
CA PHE A 31 -9.90 0.25 0.78
C PHE A 31 -10.69 0.69 -0.47
N ASP A 32 -10.61 1.97 -0.84
CA ASP A 32 -11.31 2.58 -1.97
C ASP A 32 -10.47 2.68 -3.25
N SER A 33 -9.27 2.09 -3.27
CA SER A 33 -8.38 2.13 -4.43
C SER A 33 -8.91 1.28 -5.59
N GLN A 34 -8.92 1.85 -6.80
CA GLN A 34 -9.57 1.24 -7.96
C GLN A 34 -8.65 0.33 -8.79
N ASP A 35 -7.39 0.74 -9.01
CA ASP A 35 -6.46 -0.01 -9.86
C ASP A 35 -5.96 -1.30 -9.20
N HIS A 36 -5.77 -1.25 -7.89
CA HIS A 36 -5.32 -2.38 -7.07
C HIS A 36 -6.08 -2.41 -5.74
N CYS A 37 -6.38 -3.61 -5.27
CA CYS A 37 -7.14 -3.81 -4.04
C CYS A 37 -6.27 -3.51 -2.81
N GLY A 38 -6.67 -2.50 -2.04
CA GLY A 38 -6.13 -2.20 -0.70
C GLY A 38 -7.09 -2.56 0.44
N ASP A 39 -8.17 -3.29 0.15
CA ASP A 39 -9.23 -3.62 1.12
C ASP A 39 -8.90 -4.91 1.90
N PHE A 40 -8.74 -4.78 3.21
CA PHE A 40 -8.41 -5.87 4.11
C PHE A 40 -9.59 -6.81 4.36
N ALA A 41 -10.82 -6.38 4.07
CA ALA A 41 -11.99 -7.25 4.05
C ALA A 41 -12.01 -8.19 2.82
N ASN A 42 -11.13 -7.98 1.84
CA ASN A 42 -10.93 -8.84 0.67
C ASN A 42 -9.51 -9.46 0.63
N PRO A 43 -9.24 -10.52 1.42
CA PRO A 43 -7.91 -11.15 1.49
C PRO A 43 -7.40 -11.70 0.15
N GLU A 44 -8.28 -12.15 -0.74
CA GLU A 44 -7.87 -12.63 -2.07
C GLU A 44 -7.39 -11.48 -2.96
N GLY A 45 -8.16 -10.38 -3.03
CA GLY A 45 -7.75 -9.18 -3.75
C GLY A 45 -6.44 -8.58 -3.23
N MET A 46 -6.23 -8.60 -1.90
CA MET A 46 -4.96 -8.19 -1.28
C MET A 46 -3.79 -9.10 -1.69
N ARG A 47 -3.99 -10.42 -1.69
CA ARG A 47 -2.97 -11.38 -2.14
C ARG A 47 -2.58 -11.15 -3.60
N ASP A 48 -3.57 -10.91 -4.46
CA ASP A 48 -3.33 -10.67 -5.88
C ASP A 48 -2.62 -9.35 -6.11
N THR A 49 -2.96 -8.30 -5.35
CA THR A 49 -2.27 -7.01 -5.37
C THR A 49 -0.78 -7.17 -5.04
N VAL A 50 -0.45 -7.89 -3.97
CA VAL A 50 0.95 -8.15 -3.60
C VAL A 50 1.68 -8.93 -4.71
N ARG A 51 1.03 -9.95 -5.28
CA ARG A 51 1.62 -10.78 -6.36
C ARG A 51 1.84 -10.00 -7.65
N GLN A 52 0.93 -9.10 -8.01
CA GLN A 52 1.02 -8.28 -9.22
C GLN A 52 2.10 -7.21 -9.08
N LEU A 53 2.10 -6.49 -7.96
CA LEU A 53 3.03 -5.38 -7.71
C LEU A 53 4.44 -5.86 -7.39
N ARG A 54 4.59 -7.06 -6.80
CA ARG A 54 5.88 -7.64 -6.37
C ARG A 54 6.75 -6.60 -5.63
N PRO A 55 6.25 -5.99 -4.55
CA PRO A 55 7.02 -4.98 -3.83
C PRO A 55 8.24 -5.60 -3.14
N ASP A 56 9.32 -4.83 -3.03
CA ASP A 56 10.49 -5.22 -2.24
C ASP A 56 10.20 -5.09 -0.74
N VAL A 57 9.35 -4.12 -0.37
CA VAL A 57 8.93 -3.83 1.01
C VAL A 57 7.43 -3.56 1.05
N ILE A 58 6.75 -4.12 2.06
CA ILE A 58 5.34 -3.82 2.35
C ILE A 58 5.28 -3.08 3.69
N VAL A 59 4.66 -1.91 3.71
CA VAL A 59 4.38 -1.12 4.91
C VAL A 59 2.87 -1.10 5.12
N ASN A 60 2.41 -1.76 6.18
CA ASN A 60 1.00 -1.75 6.56
C ASN A 60 0.75 -0.68 7.62
N ALA A 61 0.00 0.37 7.28
CA ALA A 61 -0.49 1.39 8.19
C ALA A 61 -2.03 1.38 8.32
N ALA A 62 -2.71 0.39 7.72
CA ALA A 62 -4.13 0.17 7.89
C ALA A 62 -4.41 -0.52 9.23
N ALA A 63 -5.38 -0.02 9.99
CA ALA A 63 -5.84 -0.56 11.27
C ALA A 63 -7.27 -0.09 11.57
#